data_AF-A0A455AM43-F1
#
_entry.id   AF-A0A455AM43-F1
#
_cell.length_a   1.000
_cell.length_b   1.000
_cell.length_c   1.000
_cell.angle_alpha   90.00
_cell.angle_beta   90.00
_cell.angle_gamma   90.00
#
_symmetry.space_group_name_H-M   'P 1'
#
loop_
_entity.id
_entity.type
_entity.pdbx_description
1 polymer ?
#
loop_
_entity_poly.entity_id
_entity_poly.type
_entity_poly.pdbx_seq_one_letter_code
_entity_poly.pdbx_strand_id
1 'polypeptide(L)'
;MSEIWVLWPLIFTSIAGPLSKGDNAHVADSNSEMLKLSKNITKRESCDEGLYREHGFCCQPCPPGKRKNDGCKIDGGEPECVLCAEGEEYTDKNHHSYNCRRCRVCDGEHGLEVEKNCTRTQNTKCRCKPNFFCNVSLCEHCNPCTTCEHGIIEKCTPTSNTKCREAFQSTGSRSNLHSLWALLILIPISALIYREVKRRRRNRKNGHQKSIASNTEMMPVNLTDIDLVKHIISIAEQMKITEVKEFVRKNGMEETKIDEIKHDNPQDTAEQKVQLLRN
;
A
#
# COMPACT_ATOMS: atom_id res chain seq x y z
N MET A 1 49.83 21.07 1.49
CA MET A 1 50.67 19.86 1.37
C MET A 1 50.06 19.06 0.21
N SER A 2 50.44 19.32 -1.05
CA SER A 2 51.61 18.75 -1.76
C SER A 2 51.61 17.23 -1.62
N GLU A 3 51.41 16.46 -2.70
CA GLU A 3 52.39 16.25 -3.78
C GLU A 3 51.74 16.11 -5.18
N ILE A 4 52.50 16.51 -6.21
CA ILE A 4 52.15 16.56 -7.63
C ILE A 4 53.26 15.83 -8.44
N TRP A 5 52.90 15.39 -9.66
CA TRP A 5 53.71 15.14 -10.89
C TRP A 5 54.18 13.68 -11.11
N VAL A 6 54.21 13.11 -12.33
CA VAL A 6 54.66 13.64 -13.65
C VAL A 6 53.98 12.84 -14.81
N LEU A 7 53.28 13.50 -15.77
CA LEU A 7 53.56 13.66 -17.24
C LEU A 7 54.22 12.48 -18.00
N TRP A 8 53.99 12.13 -19.28
CA TRP A 8 53.67 12.80 -20.58
C TRP A 8 53.53 11.67 -21.67
N PRO A 9 53.44 11.86 -23.01
CA PRO A 9 52.91 12.93 -23.87
C PRO A 9 52.06 12.44 -25.09
N LEU A 10 51.49 13.39 -25.84
CA LEU A 10 50.96 13.29 -27.20
C LEU A 10 52.07 13.29 -28.27
N ILE A 11 51.85 12.61 -29.42
CA ILE A 11 52.12 13.00 -30.83
C ILE A 11 52.25 11.72 -31.70
N PHE A 12 51.56 11.66 -32.85
CA PHE A 12 52.05 11.31 -34.20
C PHE A 12 50.84 11.20 -35.16
N THR A 13 50.52 12.27 -35.90
CA THR A 13 50.75 12.49 -37.35
C THR A 13 49.68 11.95 -38.29
N SER A 14 49.05 12.90 -39.00
CA SER A 14 48.16 12.76 -40.14
C SER A 14 48.84 12.15 -41.36
N ILE A 15 48.14 11.27 -42.09
CA ILE A 15 48.37 11.02 -43.53
C ILE A 15 47.01 11.03 -44.23
N ALA A 16 46.93 11.81 -45.31
CA ALA A 16 45.76 12.03 -46.15
C ALA A 16 45.70 11.07 -47.35
N GLY A 17 44.48 10.88 -47.89
CA GLY A 17 44.23 10.54 -49.30
C GLY A 17 43.26 9.37 -49.54
N PRO A 18 42.52 9.34 -50.66
CA PRO A 18 41.76 10.43 -51.27
C PRO A 18 40.26 10.09 -51.47
N LEU A 19 39.48 11.16 -51.60
CA LEU A 19 38.07 11.21 -51.95
C LEU A 19 37.90 11.06 -53.47
N SER A 20 37.23 10.00 -53.93
CA SER A 20 36.74 9.89 -55.30
C SER A 20 35.38 10.59 -55.43
N LYS A 21 35.26 11.40 -56.49
CA LYS A 21 34.12 12.19 -56.92
C LYS A 21 33.39 11.45 -58.05
N GLY A 22 32.06 11.47 -58.03
CA GLY A 22 31.16 11.06 -59.13
C GLY A 22 29.72 11.07 -58.61
N ASP A 23 28.95 12.12 -58.87
CA ASP A 23 28.17 12.42 -60.08
C ASP A 23 26.71 11.95 -59.93
N ASN A 24 25.80 12.91 -60.04
CA ASN A 24 24.36 12.70 -60.03
C ASN A 24 23.91 12.08 -61.35
N ALA A 25 23.16 10.97 -61.33
CA ALA A 25 22.21 10.70 -62.41
C ALA A 25 21.16 9.62 -62.04
N HIS A 26 19.93 9.94 -62.44
CA HIS A 26 18.79 9.06 -62.71
C HIS A 26 18.10 8.35 -61.54
N VAL A 27 17.02 9.02 -61.10
CA VAL A 27 15.79 8.38 -60.59
C VAL A 27 15.36 7.32 -61.60
N ALA A 28 15.56 6.05 -61.25
CA ALA A 28 14.93 4.91 -61.89
C ALA A 28 13.93 4.27 -60.93
N ASP A 29 12.77 3.97 -61.48
CA ASP A 29 11.55 3.41 -60.91
C ASP A 29 11.71 1.99 -60.34
N SER A 30 12.63 1.78 -59.40
CA SER A 30 12.89 0.46 -58.79
C SER A 30 12.41 0.34 -57.34
N ASN A 31 12.09 1.47 -56.69
CA ASN A 31 11.60 1.47 -55.31
C ASN A 31 10.14 1.01 -55.21
N SER A 32 9.33 1.17 -56.27
CA SER A 32 7.93 0.75 -56.26
C SER A 32 7.81 -0.77 -56.33
N GLU A 33 8.64 -1.46 -57.12
CA GLU A 33 8.65 -2.91 -57.20
C GLU A 33 9.22 -3.55 -55.94
N MET A 34 10.32 -3.02 -55.38
CA MET A 34 10.90 -3.60 -54.18
C MET A 34 9.98 -3.43 -52.95
N LEU A 35 9.25 -2.31 -52.85
CA LEU A 35 8.23 -2.08 -51.82
C LEU A 35 6.94 -2.88 -52.06
N LYS A 36 6.54 -3.12 -53.33
CA LYS A 36 5.41 -4.01 -53.67
C LYS A 36 5.76 -5.47 -53.40
N LEU A 37 6.98 -5.88 -53.70
CA LEU A 37 7.50 -7.22 -53.42
C LEU A 37 7.64 -7.42 -51.91
N SER A 38 8.22 -6.45 -51.20
CA SER A 38 8.26 -6.44 -49.72
C SER A 38 6.85 -6.49 -49.12
N LYS A 39 5.90 -5.65 -49.57
CA LYS A 39 4.49 -5.73 -49.11
C LYS A 39 3.82 -7.07 -49.43
N ASN A 40 4.11 -7.67 -50.59
CA ASN A 40 3.58 -8.99 -50.96
C ASN A 40 4.26 -10.14 -50.19
N ILE A 41 5.51 -9.98 -49.77
CA ILE A 41 6.26 -10.92 -48.92
C ILE A 41 5.75 -10.83 -47.47
N THR A 42 5.59 -9.61 -46.92
CA THR A 42 5.04 -9.40 -45.56
C THR A 42 3.57 -9.82 -45.47
N LYS A 43 2.78 -9.68 -46.56
CA LYS A 43 1.41 -10.21 -46.66
C LYS A 43 1.36 -11.74 -46.74
N ARG A 44 2.42 -12.41 -47.18
CA ARG A 44 2.56 -13.89 -47.21
C ARG A 44 3.07 -14.49 -45.91
N GLU A 45 3.66 -13.69 -45.02
CA GLU A 45 4.17 -14.18 -43.72
C GLU A 45 3.08 -14.30 -42.65
N SER A 46 2.02 -13.51 -42.74
CA SER A 46 0.92 -13.52 -41.77
C SER A 46 -0.31 -14.23 -42.33
N CYS A 47 -0.85 -15.15 -41.55
CA CYS A 47 -2.15 -15.74 -41.84
C CYS A 47 -3.28 -14.74 -41.54
N ASP A 48 -4.45 -14.98 -42.15
CA ASP A 48 -5.67 -14.23 -41.83
C ASP A 48 -6.06 -14.42 -40.35
N GLU A 49 -6.85 -13.47 -39.83
CA GLU A 49 -7.26 -13.46 -38.43
C GLU A 49 -8.00 -14.76 -38.04
N GLY A 50 -7.55 -15.41 -36.97
CA GLY A 50 -8.10 -16.68 -36.49
C GLY A 50 -7.39 -17.93 -37.01
N LEU A 51 -6.52 -17.80 -38.03
CA LEU A 51 -5.66 -18.88 -38.51
C LEU A 51 -4.29 -18.81 -37.83
N TYR A 52 -3.59 -19.95 -37.79
CA TYR A 52 -2.23 -20.02 -37.28
C TYR A 52 -1.31 -20.65 -38.31
N ARG A 53 -0.03 -20.25 -38.32
CA ARG A 53 0.94 -20.76 -39.30
C ARG A 53 1.64 -22.00 -38.80
N GLU A 54 1.65 -23.06 -39.60
CA GLU A 54 2.33 -24.32 -39.30
C GLU A 54 2.82 -24.99 -40.60
N HIS A 55 4.10 -25.37 -40.64
CA HIS A 55 4.76 -26.00 -41.80
C HIS A 55 4.56 -25.27 -43.15
N GLY A 56 4.38 -23.94 -43.12
CA GLY A 56 4.20 -23.13 -44.32
C GLY A 56 2.74 -22.96 -44.77
N PHE A 57 1.79 -23.61 -44.10
CA PHE A 57 0.35 -23.46 -44.31
C PHE A 57 -0.27 -22.62 -43.18
N CYS A 58 -1.34 -21.90 -43.50
CA CYS A 58 -2.23 -21.29 -42.53
C CYS A 58 -3.32 -22.29 -42.16
N CYS A 59 -3.33 -22.78 -40.94
CA CYS A 59 -4.25 -23.81 -40.46
C CYS A 59 -5.37 -23.21 -39.59
N GLN A 60 -6.54 -23.85 -39.62
CA GLN A 60 -7.62 -23.59 -38.66
C GLN A 60 -7.25 -24.15 -37.29
N PRO A 61 -7.59 -23.50 -36.17
CA PRO A 61 -7.40 -24.07 -34.83
C PRO A 61 -8.39 -25.19 -34.54
N CYS A 62 -8.04 -26.11 -33.63
CA CYS A 62 -8.99 -27.08 -33.09
C CYS A 62 -10.04 -26.39 -32.19
N PRO A 63 -11.31 -26.82 -32.25
CA PRO A 63 -12.36 -26.28 -31.39
C PRO A 63 -12.21 -26.75 -29.93
N PRO A 64 -12.90 -26.09 -28.97
CA PRO A 64 -12.95 -26.51 -27.57
C PRO A 64 -13.36 -27.98 -27.41
N GLY A 65 -12.75 -28.67 -26.46
CA GLY A 65 -12.97 -30.09 -26.20
C GLY A 65 -12.18 -31.05 -27.08
N LYS A 66 -11.37 -30.53 -28.00
CA LYS A 66 -10.45 -31.32 -28.81
C LYS A 66 -9.03 -30.79 -28.72
N ARG A 67 -8.03 -31.67 -28.84
CA ARG A 67 -6.61 -31.33 -29.03
C ARG A 67 -6.17 -31.69 -30.44
N LYS A 68 -5.08 -31.07 -30.88
CA LYS A 68 -4.45 -31.40 -32.16
C LYS A 68 -3.78 -32.79 -32.08
N ASN A 69 -3.94 -33.57 -33.12
CA ASN A 69 -3.25 -34.84 -33.32
C ASN A 69 -2.22 -34.74 -34.44
N ASP A 70 -2.58 -34.08 -35.55
CA ASP A 70 -1.70 -33.82 -36.69
C ASP A 70 -2.00 -32.43 -37.28
N GLY A 71 -1.03 -31.85 -38.00
CA GLY A 71 -1.15 -30.54 -38.65
C GLY A 71 -2.08 -30.54 -39.87
N CYS A 72 -2.44 -29.35 -40.36
CA CYS A 72 -3.17 -29.25 -41.62
C CYS A 72 -2.25 -29.51 -42.82
N LYS A 73 -2.80 -30.08 -43.90
CA LYS A 73 -2.06 -30.46 -45.12
C LYS A 73 -2.20 -29.46 -46.28
N ILE A 74 -3.11 -28.50 -46.13
CA ILE A 74 -3.45 -27.48 -47.13
C ILE A 74 -3.65 -26.13 -46.45
N ASP A 75 -3.44 -25.05 -47.19
CA ASP A 75 -3.70 -23.69 -46.71
C ASP A 75 -5.20 -23.48 -46.44
N GLY A 76 -5.52 -22.90 -45.28
CA GLY A 76 -6.87 -22.75 -44.73
C GLY A 76 -7.50 -24.03 -44.17
N GLY A 77 -6.79 -25.17 -44.16
CA GLY A 77 -7.34 -26.47 -43.79
C GLY A 77 -7.52 -26.70 -42.29
N GLU A 78 -8.45 -27.61 -41.93
CA GLU A 78 -8.61 -28.09 -40.56
C GLU A 78 -7.55 -29.17 -40.24
N PRO A 79 -6.84 -29.05 -39.10
CA PRO A 79 -5.93 -30.10 -38.62
C PRO A 79 -6.71 -31.31 -38.12
N GLU A 80 -6.02 -32.43 -37.90
CA GLU A 80 -6.66 -33.58 -37.27
C GLU A 80 -6.85 -33.29 -35.77
N CYS A 81 -8.10 -33.20 -35.31
CA CYS A 81 -8.44 -32.91 -33.92
C CYS A 81 -9.14 -34.08 -33.24
N VAL A 82 -8.65 -34.50 -32.07
CA VAL A 82 -9.18 -35.61 -31.27
C VAL A 82 -9.73 -35.13 -29.94
N LEU A 83 -10.75 -35.81 -29.40
CA LEU A 83 -11.40 -35.42 -28.15
C LEU A 83 -10.45 -35.48 -26.95
N CYS A 84 -10.60 -34.55 -26.02
CA CYS A 84 -10.00 -34.63 -24.69
C CYS A 84 -10.61 -35.78 -23.88
N ALA A 85 -9.88 -36.25 -22.85
CA ALA A 85 -10.39 -37.22 -21.90
C ALA A 85 -11.54 -36.62 -21.06
N GLU A 86 -12.73 -37.23 -21.10
CA GLU A 86 -13.91 -36.74 -20.37
C GLU A 86 -13.64 -36.76 -18.85
N GLY A 87 -13.93 -35.66 -18.17
CA GLY A 87 -13.76 -35.54 -16.72
C GLY A 87 -12.31 -35.36 -16.24
N GLU A 88 -11.30 -35.57 -17.10
CA GLU A 88 -9.88 -35.44 -16.75
C GLU A 88 -9.20 -34.27 -17.43
N GLU A 89 -9.62 -33.94 -18.66
CA GLU A 89 -9.02 -32.90 -19.48
C GLU A 89 -10.05 -32.02 -20.18
N TYR A 90 -9.69 -30.77 -20.43
CA TYR A 90 -10.53 -29.80 -21.09
C TYR A 90 -9.74 -28.80 -21.96
N THR A 91 -10.42 -28.20 -22.92
CA THR A 91 -9.97 -27.00 -23.64
C THR A 91 -11.15 -26.06 -23.84
N ASP A 92 -10.98 -24.78 -23.48
CA ASP A 92 -12.09 -23.80 -23.35
C ASP A 92 -12.19 -22.83 -24.53
N LYS A 93 -11.18 -22.79 -25.39
CA LYS A 93 -11.06 -21.88 -26.53
C LYS A 93 -10.48 -22.62 -27.73
N ASN A 94 -10.66 -22.05 -28.92
CA ASN A 94 -9.96 -22.50 -30.12
C ASN A 94 -8.43 -22.44 -29.88
N HIS A 95 -7.73 -23.54 -30.17
CA HIS A 95 -6.29 -23.63 -29.94
C HIS A 95 -5.61 -24.63 -30.89
N HIS A 96 -4.28 -24.60 -30.97
CA HIS A 96 -3.47 -25.45 -31.86
C HIS A 96 -2.47 -26.35 -31.10
N SER A 97 -2.75 -26.59 -29.81
CA SER A 97 -1.92 -27.43 -28.91
C SER A 97 -2.21 -28.91 -29.13
N TYR A 98 -1.15 -29.73 -29.07
CA TYR A 98 -1.24 -31.19 -29.07
C TYR A 98 -1.76 -31.78 -27.76
N ASN A 99 -1.88 -30.96 -26.70
CA ASN A 99 -2.31 -31.36 -25.37
C ASN A 99 -3.60 -30.62 -24.95
N CYS A 100 -4.48 -31.34 -24.25
CA CYS A 100 -5.56 -30.73 -23.48
C CYS A 100 -5.05 -30.23 -22.11
N ARG A 101 -5.81 -29.37 -21.44
CA ARG A 101 -5.48 -28.93 -20.07
C ARG A 101 -6.07 -29.90 -19.07
N ARG A 102 -5.34 -30.25 -18.02
CA ARG A 102 -5.90 -31.07 -16.94
C ARG A 102 -6.94 -30.28 -16.16
N CYS A 103 -8.02 -30.97 -15.80
CA CYS A 103 -9.05 -30.42 -14.93
C CYS A 103 -8.46 -30.09 -13.56
N ARG A 104 -8.90 -28.97 -13.00
CA ARG A 104 -8.57 -28.56 -11.64
C ARG A 104 -9.20 -29.54 -10.64
N VAL A 105 -8.43 -29.91 -9.63
CA VAL A 105 -8.94 -30.65 -8.47
C VAL A 105 -9.35 -29.65 -7.37
N CYS A 106 -10.55 -29.84 -6.81
CA CYS A 106 -11.01 -29.05 -5.66
C CYS A 106 -10.57 -29.76 -4.38
N ASP A 107 -9.48 -29.28 -3.80
CA ASP A 107 -8.89 -29.92 -2.63
C ASP A 107 -9.71 -29.66 -1.36
N GLY A 108 -10.24 -30.74 -0.80
CA GLY A 108 -11.04 -30.70 0.41
C GLY A 108 -10.27 -30.27 1.65
N GLU A 109 -8.95 -30.49 1.71
CA GLU A 109 -8.09 -30.07 2.82
C GLU A 109 -7.93 -28.55 2.85
N HIS A 110 -7.90 -27.92 1.67
CA HIS A 110 -7.89 -26.47 1.49
C HIS A 110 -9.28 -25.81 1.61
N GLY A 111 -10.28 -26.54 2.10
CA GLY A 111 -11.64 -26.01 2.30
C GLY A 111 -12.45 -25.83 1.02
N LEU A 112 -12.06 -26.47 -0.09
CA LEU A 112 -12.77 -26.40 -1.38
C LEU A 112 -13.69 -27.60 -1.61
N GLU A 113 -14.74 -27.40 -2.39
CA GLU A 113 -15.61 -28.45 -2.91
C GLU A 113 -16.00 -28.16 -4.38
N VAL A 114 -16.44 -29.20 -5.08
CA VAL A 114 -16.85 -29.09 -6.49
C VAL A 114 -18.21 -28.41 -6.59
N GLU A 115 -18.26 -27.28 -7.29
CA GLU A 115 -19.51 -26.60 -7.67
C GLU A 115 -20.01 -27.12 -9.03
N LYS A 116 -19.10 -27.27 -10.00
CA LYS A 116 -19.39 -27.83 -11.32
C LYS A 116 -18.29 -28.79 -11.74
N ASN A 117 -18.70 -29.95 -12.25
CA ASN A 117 -17.79 -30.97 -12.75
C ASN A 117 -17.05 -30.51 -14.00
N CYS A 118 -15.86 -31.07 -14.21
CA CYS A 118 -15.13 -30.87 -15.45
C CYS A 118 -15.85 -31.54 -16.61
N THR A 119 -15.78 -30.91 -17.77
CA THR A 119 -16.20 -31.47 -19.07
C THR A 119 -15.12 -31.18 -20.10
N ARG A 120 -15.21 -31.78 -21.29
CA ARG A 120 -14.23 -31.51 -22.36
C ARG A 120 -14.06 -30.03 -22.68
N THR A 121 -15.07 -29.19 -22.51
CA THR A 121 -15.03 -27.77 -22.87
C THR A 121 -14.91 -26.82 -21.67
N GLN A 122 -14.96 -27.34 -20.44
CA GLN A 122 -15.01 -26.51 -19.24
C GLN A 122 -14.25 -27.15 -18.08
N ASN A 123 -13.36 -26.36 -17.46
CA ASN A 123 -12.67 -26.76 -16.24
C ASN A 123 -13.64 -27.01 -15.08
N THR A 124 -13.22 -27.83 -14.11
CA THR A 124 -13.87 -27.92 -12.80
C THR A 124 -14.01 -26.53 -12.18
N LYS A 125 -15.22 -26.20 -11.72
CA LYS A 125 -15.47 -25.01 -10.91
C LYS A 125 -15.49 -25.40 -9.44
N CYS A 126 -14.57 -24.84 -8.66
CA CYS A 126 -14.51 -25.03 -7.22
C CYS A 126 -15.22 -23.88 -6.49
N ARG A 127 -15.79 -24.18 -5.33
CA ARG A 127 -16.28 -23.20 -4.35
C ARG A 127 -15.77 -23.53 -2.96
N CYS A 128 -15.83 -22.58 -2.04
CA CYS A 128 -15.55 -22.87 -0.64
C CYS A 128 -16.65 -23.74 -0.03
N LYS A 129 -16.24 -24.70 0.81
CA LYS A 129 -17.13 -25.52 1.63
C LYS A 129 -17.98 -24.65 2.57
N PRO A 130 -19.10 -25.18 3.09
CA PRO A 130 -19.84 -24.52 4.16
C PRO A 130 -18.92 -24.14 5.33
N ASN A 131 -19.11 -22.94 5.88
CA ASN A 131 -18.29 -22.34 6.93
C ASN A 131 -16.84 -21.98 6.52
N PHE A 132 -16.56 -21.91 5.22
CA PHE A 132 -15.33 -21.33 4.69
C PHE A 132 -15.65 -20.22 3.68
N PHE A 133 -14.74 -19.26 3.53
CA PHE A 133 -14.87 -18.14 2.62
C PHE A 133 -13.53 -17.80 1.96
N CYS A 134 -13.59 -17.13 0.81
CA CYS A 134 -12.43 -16.51 0.20
C CYS A 134 -12.86 -15.31 -0.65
N ASN A 135 -12.18 -14.18 -0.46
CA ASN A 135 -12.56 -12.88 -1.03
C ASN A 135 -12.00 -12.63 -2.43
N VAL A 136 -11.24 -13.56 -3.00
CA VAL A 136 -10.69 -13.46 -4.36
C VAL A 136 -11.44 -14.38 -5.33
N SER A 137 -11.38 -14.08 -6.63
CA SER A 137 -12.12 -14.83 -7.66
C SER A 137 -11.57 -16.24 -7.92
N LEU A 138 -10.28 -16.47 -7.65
CA LEU A 138 -9.59 -17.75 -7.83
C LEU A 138 -8.91 -18.15 -6.52
N CYS A 139 -9.69 -18.75 -5.63
CA CYS A 139 -9.21 -19.21 -4.33
C CYS A 139 -8.43 -20.51 -4.47
N GLU A 140 -7.16 -20.53 -4.10
CA GLU A 140 -6.39 -21.77 -3.92
C GLU A 140 -6.72 -22.47 -2.60
N HIS A 141 -7.00 -21.67 -1.57
CA HIS A 141 -7.46 -22.11 -0.26
C HIS A 141 -8.62 -21.23 0.22
N CYS A 142 -9.47 -21.78 1.08
CA CYS A 142 -10.55 -21.06 1.74
C CYS A 142 -10.26 -20.91 3.23
N ASN A 143 -10.58 -19.75 3.78
CA ASN A 143 -10.41 -19.44 5.20
C ASN A 143 -11.67 -19.82 5.97
N PRO A 144 -11.56 -20.36 7.20
CA PRO A 144 -12.73 -20.62 8.02
C PRO A 144 -13.44 -19.31 8.39
N CYS A 145 -14.77 -19.34 8.40
CA CYS A 145 -15.58 -18.19 8.77
C CYS A 145 -15.39 -17.83 10.26
N THR A 146 -15.38 -16.54 10.56
CA THR A 146 -15.37 -16.06 11.94
C THR A 146 -16.68 -16.42 12.65
N THR A 147 -16.57 -16.96 13.86
CA THR A 147 -17.67 -17.17 14.79
C THR A 147 -17.84 -15.95 15.70
N CYS A 148 -19.07 -15.46 15.82
CA CYS A 148 -19.36 -14.24 16.56
C CYS A 148 -20.00 -14.54 17.92
N GLU A 149 -19.45 -13.98 18.99
CA GLU A 149 -19.99 -14.11 20.35
C GLU A 149 -21.24 -13.23 20.57
N HIS A 150 -21.22 -11.99 20.04
CA HIS A 150 -22.25 -10.97 20.28
C HIS A 150 -23.34 -10.93 19.19
N GLY A 151 -23.47 -12.00 18.41
CA GLY A 151 -24.40 -12.11 17.29
C GLY A 151 -23.80 -11.68 15.94
N ILE A 152 -24.50 -12.08 14.88
CA ILE A 152 -24.08 -11.95 13.48
C ILE A 152 -24.83 -10.79 12.82
N ILE A 153 -24.11 -9.90 12.15
CA ILE A 153 -24.69 -8.84 11.30
C ILE A 153 -24.89 -9.39 9.87
N GLU A 154 -23.83 -9.97 9.29
CA GLU A 154 -23.87 -10.60 7.97
C GLU A 154 -23.36 -12.04 8.09
N LYS A 155 -24.13 -12.98 7.53
CA LYS A 155 -23.76 -14.40 7.52
C LYS A 155 -22.57 -14.64 6.59
N CYS A 156 -21.76 -15.62 6.92
CA CYS A 156 -20.70 -16.07 6.04
C CYS A 156 -21.25 -16.59 4.71
N THR A 157 -20.55 -16.30 3.62
CA THR A 157 -20.80 -16.85 2.29
C THR A 157 -19.50 -17.43 1.74
N PRO A 158 -19.54 -18.24 0.66
CA PRO A 158 -18.31 -18.75 0.04
C PRO A 158 -17.32 -17.65 -0.40
N THR A 159 -17.78 -16.40 -0.55
CA THR A 159 -16.96 -15.26 -1.00
C THR A 159 -16.73 -14.18 0.06
N SER A 160 -17.39 -14.26 1.22
CA SER A 160 -17.32 -13.21 2.25
C SER A 160 -17.35 -13.79 3.66
N ASN A 161 -16.48 -13.28 4.53
CA ASN A 161 -16.46 -13.66 5.94
C ASN A 161 -17.76 -13.22 6.65
N THR A 162 -18.05 -13.85 7.78
CA THR A 162 -19.04 -13.37 8.75
C THR A 162 -18.67 -11.97 9.24
N LYS A 163 -19.65 -11.06 9.33
CA LYS A 163 -19.47 -9.79 10.06
C LYS A 163 -20.14 -9.88 11.42
N CYS A 164 -19.36 -9.64 12.47
CA CYS A 164 -19.82 -9.71 13.84
C CYS A 164 -20.35 -8.37 14.34
N ARG A 165 -21.29 -8.43 15.29
CA ARG A 165 -21.68 -7.24 16.06
C ARG A 165 -20.53 -6.85 16.98
N GLU A 166 -20.23 -5.56 17.01
CA GLU A 166 -19.28 -5.02 17.98
C GLU A 166 -19.82 -5.21 19.41
N ALA A 167 -18.93 -5.58 20.33
CA ALA A 167 -19.28 -5.59 21.74
C ALA A 167 -19.66 -4.16 22.14
N PHE A 168 -20.89 -3.95 22.60
CA PHE A 168 -21.30 -2.67 23.15
C PHE A 168 -20.53 -2.47 24.46
N GLN A 169 -19.34 -1.87 24.38
CA GLN A 169 -18.71 -1.30 25.55
C GLN A 169 -19.63 -0.14 25.95
N SER A 170 -20.51 -0.40 26.93
CA SER A 170 -21.13 0.65 27.71
C SER A 170 -19.98 1.45 28.34
N THR A 171 -19.47 2.42 27.61
CA THR A 171 -18.68 3.51 28.15
C THR A 171 -19.63 4.25 29.07
N GLY A 172 -19.73 3.76 30.31
CA GLY A 172 -20.39 4.45 31.39
C GLY A 172 -19.87 5.87 31.35
N SER A 173 -20.78 6.79 31.05
CA SER A 173 -20.56 8.22 30.89
C SER A 173 -19.74 8.76 32.07
N ARG A 174 -18.41 8.79 31.91
CA ARG A 174 -17.43 9.30 32.90
C ARG A 174 -17.42 10.83 32.96
N SER A 175 -18.40 11.51 32.37
CA SER A 175 -18.49 12.96 32.32
C SER A 175 -19.25 13.58 33.50
N ASN A 176 -19.99 12.80 34.31
CA ASN A 176 -20.75 13.35 35.44
C ASN A 176 -20.00 13.40 36.78
N LEU A 177 -18.87 12.69 36.95
CA LEU A 177 -18.17 12.65 38.24
C LEU A 177 -17.30 13.90 38.49
N HIS A 178 -16.68 14.44 37.44
CA HIS A 178 -15.84 15.65 37.54
C HIS A 178 -16.66 16.92 37.83
N SER A 179 -17.88 17.02 37.29
CA SER A 179 -18.77 18.16 37.55
C SER A 179 -19.19 18.24 39.02
N LEU A 180 -19.46 17.09 39.65
CA LEU A 180 -19.80 17.02 41.07
C LEU A 180 -18.62 17.38 41.98
N TRP A 181 -17.41 16.96 41.62
CA TRP A 181 -16.20 17.30 42.38
C TRP A 181 -15.85 18.79 42.31
N ALA A 182 -16.06 19.43 41.15
CA ALA A 182 -15.84 20.87 41.00
C ALA A 182 -16.76 21.69 41.92
N LEU A 183 -18.04 21.31 42.04
CA LEU A 183 -19.00 21.98 42.91
C LEU A 183 -18.66 21.83 44.41
N LEU A 184 -18.18 20.65 44.82
CA LEU A 184 -17.77 20.40 46.21
C LEU A 184 -16.54 21.23 46.65
N ILE A 185 -15.69 21.64 45.70
CA ILE A 185 -14.48 22.43 45.99
C ILE A 185 -14.77 23.94 45.96
N LEU A 186 -15.68 24.42 45.09
CA LEU A 186 -15.97 25.86 44.98
C LEU A 186 -16.69 26.44 46.21
N ILE A 187 -17.60 25.67 46.82
CA ILE A 187 -18.36 26.09 48.00
C ILE A 187 -17.45 26.38 49.21
N PRO A 188 -16.54 25.49 49.64
CA PRO A 188 -15.64 25.77 50.77
C PRO A 188 -14.66 26.89 50.47
N ILE A 189 -14.11 26.99 49.25
CA ILE A 189 -13.20 28.07 48.86
C ILE A 189 -13.90 29.43 48.97
N SER A 190 -15.13 29.54 48.43
CA SER A 190 -15.90 30.80 48.51
C SER A 190 -16.22 31.18 49.97
N ALA A 191 -16.54 30.21 50.83
CA ALA A 191 -16.77 30.43 52.25
C ALA A 191 -15.50 30.88 53.01
N LEU A 192 -14.33 30.32 52.66
CA LEU A 192 -13.03 30.72 53.23
C LEU A 192 -12.66 32.13 52.80
N ILE A 193 -12.81 32.47 51.52
CA ILE A 193 -12.57 33.82 51.00
C ILE A 193 -13.51 34.82 51.68
N TYR A 194 -14.80 34.49 51.81
CA TYR A 194 -15.76 35.34 52.51
C TYR A 194 -15.39 35.55 53.98
N ARG A 195 -14.96 34.49 54.69
CA ARG A 195 -14.48 34.59 56.08
C ARG A 195 -13.25 35.48 56.19
N GLU A 196 -12.27 35.33 55.30
CA GLU A 196 -11.06 36.16 55.30
C GLU A 196 -11.35 37.62 54.95
N VAL A 197 -12.22 37.90 53.99
CA VAL A 197 -12.66 39.28 53.68
C VAL A 197 -13.41 39.89 54.86
N LYS A 198 -14.30 39.13 55.51
CA LYS A 198 -15.02 39.59 56.70
C LYS A 198 -14.06 39.81 57.88
N ARG A 199 -13.06 38.94 58.07
CA ARG A 199 -12.01 39.06 59.08
C ARG A 199 -11.13 40.28 58.83
N ARG A 200 -10.71 40.51 57.58
CA ARG A 200 -9.98 41.72 57.15
C ARG A 200 -10.79 42.99 57.35
N ARG A 201 -12.09 43.00 57.01
CA ARG A 201 -12.98 44.16 57.28
C ARG A 201 -13.14 44.42 58.78
N ARG A 202 -13.21 43.37 59.61
CA ARG A 202 -13.28 43.49 61.07
C ARG A 202 -11.97 44.00 61.66
N ASN A 203 -10.82 43.51 61.17
CA ASN A 203 -9.50 44.03 61.52
C ASN A 203 -9.30 45.47 61.05
N ARG A 204 -9.84 45.87 59.90
CA ARG A 204 -9.76 47.26 59.40
C ARG A 204 -10.58 48.23 60.26
N LYS A 205 -11.68 47.78 60.88
CA LYS A 205 -12.41 48.55 61.90
C LYS A 205 -11.67 48.63 63.24
N ASN A 206 -10.89 47.60 63.61
CA ASN A 206 -10.10 47.58 64.84
C ASN A 206 -8.69 48.21 64.68
N GLY A 207 -8.25 48.47 63.45
CA GLY A 207 -6.90 48.90 63.11
C GLY A 207 -6.72 50.41 62.90
N HIS A 208 -7.73 51.25 63.15
CA HIS A 208 -7.53 52.70 63.12
C HIS A 208 -6.88 53.25 64.42
N GLN A 209 -6.48 52.37 65.34
CA GLN A 209 -5.92 52.76 66.63
C GLN A 209 -4.75 51.87 67.09
N LYS A 210 -3.76 51.61 66.23
CA LYS A 210 -2.38 51.42 66.70
C LYS A 210 -1.38 51.49 65.54
N SER A 211 -0.42 52.38 65.68
CA SER A 211 0.64 52.70 64.75
C SER A 211 1.92 51.88 65.03
N ILE A 212 2.73 51.77 63.97
CA ILE A 212 4.22 51.72 63.95
C ILE A 212 4.96 50.37 64.17
N ALA A 213 5.87 50.16 63.20
CA ALA A 213 7.11 49.37 63.16
C ALA A 213 7.04 47.82 63.19
N SER A 214 7.49 47.18 62.10
CA SER A 214 8.83 46.55 62.03
C SER A 214 8.94 45.58 60.84
N ASN A 215 10.04 45.79 60.09
CA ASN A 215 10.75 44.99 59.08
C ASN A 215 10.31 43.55 58.74
N THR A 216 10.36 43.19 57.45
CA THR A 216 10.80 41.86 56.99
C THR A 216 11.43 41.98 55.60
N GLU A 217 12.65 41.45 55.49
CA GLU A 217 13.49 41.37 54.30
C GLU A 217 12.82 40.71 53.09
N MET A 218 13.18 41.19 51.91
CA MET A 218 12.92 40.56 50.63
C MET A 218 14.12 39.67 50.29
N MET A 219 13.93 38.35 50.28
CA MET A 219 14.86 37.40 49.66
C MET A 219 14.26 36.93 48.32
N PRO A 220 15.04 36.86 47.22
CA PRO A 220 14.53 36.40 45.95
C PRO A 220 14.40 34.87 45.95
N VAL A 221 13.29 34.35 45.44
CA VAL A 221 13.14 32.93 45.13
C VAL A 221 13.71 32.71 43.74
N ASN A 222 14.88 32.07 43.66
CA ASN A 222 15.38 31.50 42.42
C ASN A 222 14.46 30.33 42.01
N LEU A 223 13.85 30.45 40.85
CA LEU A 223 13.16 29.35 40.19
C LEU A 223 14.23 28.52 39.48
N THR A 224 14.53 27.32 39.98
CA THR A 224 15.26 26.34 39.18
C THR A 224 14.30 25.81 38.13
N ASP A 225 14.57 26.10 36.86
CA ASP A 225 13.88 25.49 35.74
C ASP A 225 13.87 23.97 35.93
N ILE A 226 12.67 23.38 35.92
CA ILE A 226 12.51 21.93 35.89
C ILE A 226 13.10 21.48 34.55
N ASP A 227 14.21 20.73 34.61
CA ASP A 227 14.90 20.22 33.44
C ASP A 227 14.03 19.18 32.71
N LEU A 228 13.12 19.70 31.87
CA LEU A 228 12.16 18.92 31.10
C LEU A 228 12.88 18.05 30.05
N VAL A 229 14.16 18.32 29.76
CA VAL A 229 15.00 17.57 28.83
C VAL A 229 15.13 16.11 29.23
N LYS A 230 15.19 15.82 30.54
CA LYS A 230 15.30 14.44 31.04
C LYS A 230 14.08 13.58 30.73
N HIS A 231 12.93 14.19 30.46
CA HIS A 231 11.68 13.48 30.22
C HIS A 231 11.34 13.35 28.74
N ILE A 232 12.07 14.04 27.85
CA ILE A 232 11.81 14.04 26.39
C ILE A 232 11.85 12.63 25.82
N ILE A 233 12.81 11.79 26.23
CA ILE A 233 12.94 10.41 25.73
C ILE A 233 11.71 9.59 26.11
N SER A 234 11.28 9.66 27.39
CA SER A 234 10.10 8.93 27.87
C SER A 234 8.80 9.42 27.23
N ILE A 235 8.68 10.72 26.95
CA ILE A 235 7.53 11.30 26.25
C ILE A 235 7.53 10.86 24.78
N ALA A 236 8.69 10.91 24.12
CA ALA A 236 8.86 10.48 22.73
C ALA A 236 8.51 9.00 22.54
N GLU A 237 8.80 8.12 23.51
CA GLU A 237 8.43 6.71 23.46
C GLU A 237 6.92 6.48 23.51
N GLN A 238 6.19 7.28 24.30
CA GLN A 238 4.76 7.12 24.51
C GLN A 238 3.90 7.75 23.41
N MET A 239 4.46 8.64 22.59
CA MET A 239 3.74 9.33 21.52
C MET A 239 3.99 8.71 20.13
N LYS A 240 2.96 8.74 19.29
CA LYS A 240 3.11 8.49 17.84
C LYS A 240 3.76 9.70 17.17
N ILE A 241 4.53 9.48 16.11
CA ILE A 241 5.20 10.57 15.36
C ILE A 241 4.20 11.61 14.83
N THR A 242 2.97 11.20 14.51
CA THR A 242 1.89 12.11 14.09
C THR A 242 1.44 13.04 15.22
N GLU A 243 1.34 12.51 16.45
CA GLU A 243 0.96 13.27 17.65
C GLU A 243 2.07 14.24 18.05
N VAL A 244 3.33 13.83 17.93
CA VAL A 244 4.49 14.71 18.14
C VAL A 244 4.48 15.85 17.13
N LYS A 245 4.24 15.57 15.84
CA LYS A 245 4.15 16.59 14.79
C LYS A 245 3.01 17.58 15.02
N GLU A 246 1.84 17.11 15.45
CA GLU A 246 0.72 18.00 15.82
C GLU A 246 1.03 18.85 17.04
N PHE A 247 1.67 18.26 18.06
CA PHE A 247 2.08 18.97 19.28
C PHE A 247 3.03 20.12 18.95
N VAL A 248 4.07 19.89 18.16
CA VAL A 248 5.07 20.93 17.85
C VAL A 248 4.51 22.02 16.94
N ARG A 249 3.63 21.69 15.99
CA ARG A 249 2.90 22.68 15.19
C ARG A 249 2.02 23.57 16.05
N LYS A 250 1.31 22.98 17.02
CA LYS A 250 0.46 23.72 17.96
C LYS A 250 1.25 24.63 18.89
N ASN A 251 2.50 24.28 19.19
CA ASN A 251 3.42 25.10 19.99
C ASN A 251 4.27 26.08 19.14
N GLY A 252 3.97 26.23 17.85
CA GLY A 252 4.56 27.28 17.01
C GLY A 252 5.89 26.94 16.34
N MET A 253 6.22 25.65 16.23
CA MET A 253 7.38 25.23 15.44
C MET A 253 7.10 25.40 13.93
N GLU A 254 8.08 25.96 13.21
CA GLU A 254 7.98 26.21 11.77
C GLU A 254 8.00 24.90 10.97
N GLU A 255 7.17 24.79 9.93
CA GLU A 255 7.07 23.58 9.10
C GLU A 255 8.40 23.24 8.39
N THR A 256 9.19 24.26 8.06
CA THR A 256 10.54 24.11 7.48
C THR A 256 11.49 23.35 8.40
N LYS A 257 11.47 23.63 9.71
CA LYS A 257 12.23 22.88 10.73
C LYS A 257 11.72 21.44 10.91
N ILE A 258 10.41 21.24 10.81
CA ILE A 258 9.82 19.90 10.91
C ILE A 258 10.25 19.04 9.71
N ASP A 259 10.30 19.64 8.52
CA ASP A 259 10.71 18.97 7.29
C ASP A 259 12.22 18.69 7.24
N GLU A 260 13.05 19.59 7.77
CA GLU A 260 14.49 19.40 7.94
C GLU A 260 14.80 18.19 8.84
N ILE A 261 14.19 18.14 10.04
CA ILE A 261 14.37 17.01 10.98
C ILE A 261 13.92 15.67 10.37
N LYS A 262 12.85 15.69 9.56
CA LYS A 262 12.34 14.52 8.82
C LYS A 262 13.29 14.08 7.71
N HIS A 263 13.94 15.03 7.03
CA HIS A 263 14.88 14.76 5.95
C HIS A 263 16.21 14.19 6.48
N ASP A 264 16.69 14.69 7.61
CA ASP A 264 17.97 14.28 8.21
C ASP A 264 17.91 12.86 8.81
N ASN A 265 16.73 12.40 9.24
CA ASN A 265 16.57 11.11 9.92
C ASN A 265 15.49 10.22 9.24
N PRO A 266 15.59 9.90 7.94
CA PRO A 266 14.48 9.35 7.17
C PRO A 266 14.05 7.94 7.61
N GLN A 267 14.95 7.18 8.26
CA GLN A 267 14.70 5.81 8.72
C GLN A 267 14.62 5.69 10.25
N ASP A 268 14.88 6.76 11.00
CA ASP A 268 14.88 6.74 12.47
C ASP A 268 13.72 7.56 13.04
N THR A 269 12.59 6.87 13.25
CA THR A 269 11.38 7.51 13.79
C THR A 269 11.52 7.85 15.28
N ALA A 270 12.40 7.17 16.02
CA ALA A 270 12.63 7.48 17.43
C ALA A 270 13.43 8.78 17.57
N GLU A 271 14.49 8.92 16.79
CA GLU A 271 15.32 10.12 16.74
C GLU A 271 14.53 11.34 16.23
N GLN A 272 13.68 11.16 15.19
CA GLN A 272 12.76 12.22 14.75
C GLN A 272 11.88 12.74 15.90
N LYS A 273 11.29 11.85 16.71
CA LYS A 273 10.40 12.26 17.81
C LYS A 273 11.16 13.03 18.89
N VAL A 274 12.37 12.60 19.23
CA VAL A 274 13.21 13.26 20.24
C VAL A 274 13.65 14.64 19.76
N GLN A 275 14.11 14.75 18.51
CA GLN A 275 14.56 16.03 17.94
C GLN A 275 13.41 17.05 17.82
N LEU A 276 12.20 16.60 17.47
CA LEU A 276 11.02 17.46 17.44
C LEU A 276 10.64 17.97 18.84
N LEU A 277 10.78 17.16 19.89
CA LEU A 277 10.37 17.56 21.25
C LEU A 277 11.44 18.36 22.02
N ARG A 278 12.65 18.52 21.46
CA ARG A 278 13.77 19.21 22.10
C ARG A 278 13.81 20.73 21.86
N ASN A 279 12.95 21.24 20.98
CA ASN A 279 12.97 22.62 20.50
C ASN A 279 11.88 23.50 21.14
#